data_AF-A0A831UFB5-F1
#
_entry.id   AF-A0A831UFB5-F1
#
_cell.length_a   1.000
_cell.length_b   1.000
_cell.length_c   1.000
_cell.angle_alpha   90.00
_cell.angle_beta   90.00
_cell.angle_gamma   90.00
#
_symmetry.space_group_name_H-M   'P 1'
#
loop_
_entity.id
_entity.type
_entity.pdbx_description
1 polymer ?
#
loop_
_entity_poly.entity_id
_entity_poly.type
_entity_poly.pdbx_seq_one_letter_code
_entity_poly.pdbx_strand_id
1 'polypeptide(L)'
;MRNSLHAVLVLGVFFLAAIAEAAPLDAYAWHGLTPGGAPNEGFACQVETMADGLRGYCALDGFMSRPVEEDGEFFVQLVVPDLGVSGEMGTPELPAWRRFIEVPPDAQNVRLVVRDAYSETTGADKLGMSAPIRPVQPPWEKLPGKPKPPLAWNVSLYASATTVRPVEVELEPLGILRGRRLYLLTVYPVDYSPVTHELILRRAIDFEVRWDVAAQSVPAASRFHSPLIDAAVEPFILNPEAEPAKGLPEVPIGCLIIAAPAYVAEDSLLDLVAWKTQRGFHTSLVSTDATGLTTGAIKAYIQNAYQTWDTPPAFVLLVGDTGDIPHWVGSQGDSPSTDLYYATVDGPEWNTPDLAVGRLAVASAGELANVVAKALAYERGLWPGDYAGWEQRAAFLAGNDNHSITEGTHNAVIGSYLDPLGYTCDRLYEATYAATTTDVTNAVNAGRSLLTFSGHGSQTSWG
;
A
#
# COMPACT_ATOMS: atom_id res chain seq x y z
N MET A 1 -39.31 13.91 -23.23
CA MET A 1 -38.48 15.05 -22.77
C MET A 1 -38.50 15.10 -21.25
N ARG A 2 -37.46 14.52 -20.64
CA ARG A 2 -36.90 14.79 -19.30
C ARG A 2 -36.02 13.59 -18.96
N ASN A 3 -34.78 13.62 -19.44
CA ASN A 3 -33.71 12.76 -18.91
C ASN A 3 -33.16 13.48 -17.68
N SER A 4 -33.38 12.88 -16.52
CA SER A 4 -32.74 13.27 -15.26
C SER A 4 -31.37 12.60 -15.20
N LEU A 5 -30.30 13.34 -15.54
CA LEU A 5 -28.95 12.98 -15.13
C LEU A 5 -28.90 13.05 -13.60
N HIS A 6 -28.62 11.93 -12.95
CA HIS A 6 -28.22 11.90 -11.55
C HIS A 6 -26.71 12.14 -11.52
N ALA A 7 -26.32 13.35 -11.14
CA ALA A 7 -24.94 13.64 -10.75
C ALA A 7 -24.71 12.95 -9.40
N VAL A 8 -23.86 11.91 -9.39
CA VAL A 8 -23.42 11.25 -8.16
C VAL A 8 -22.23 12.07 -7.64
N LEU A 9 -22.50 12.94 -6.67
CA LEU A 9 -21.48 13.65 -5.92
C LEU A 9 -20.83 12.65 -4.95
N VAL A 10 -19.72 12.04 -5.35
CA VAL A 10 -18.89 11.26 -4.42
C VAL A 10 -18.18 12.25 -3.52
N LEU A 11 -18.76 12.51 -2.34
CA LEU A 11 -18.08 13.23 -1.26
C LEU A 11 -16.94 12.32 -0.78
N GLY A 12 -15.73 12.57 -1.25
CA GLY A 12 -14.53 11.99 -0.64
C GLY A 12 -14.56 12.27 0.85
N VAL A 13 -14.53 11.21 1.66
CA VAL A 13 -14.45 11.34 3.11
C VAL A 13 -13.09 11.98 3.43
N PHE A 14 -13.12 13.26 3.79
CA PHE A 14 -11.96 13.97 4.30
C PHE A 14 -11.58 13.38 5.65
N PHE A 15 -10.60 12.48 5.67
CA PHE A 15 -9.94 12.09 6.90
C PHE A 15 -8.88 13.14 7.21
N LEU A 16 -9.13 13.96 8.25
CA LEU A 16 -8.07 14.72 8.91
C LEU A 16 -7.12 13.72 9.56
N ALA A 17 -6.07 13.32 8.86
CA ALA A 17 -4.88 12.79 9.50
C ALA A 17 -4.05 13.99 9.98
N ALA A 18 -4.17 14.34 11.26
CA ALA A 18 -3.19 15.21 11.88
C ALA A 18 -1.88 14.42 12.02
N ILE A 19 -1.05 14.45 10.98
CA ILE A 19 0.33 13.98 11.04
C ILE A 19 1.13 15.06 11.77
N ALA A 20 1.47 14.80 13.03
CA ALA A 20 2.47 15.59 13.72
C ALA A 20 3.19 14.73 14.77
N GLU A 21 4.34 14.19 14.39
CA GLU A 21 5.52 14.39 15.23
C GLU A 21 6.65 14.82 14.30
N ALA A 22 6.57 16.12 14.01
CA ALA A 22 7.52 16.84 13.19
C ALA A 22 8.90 16.79 13.87
N ALA A 23 9.98 16.80 13.08
CA ALA A 23 11.13 17.61 13.47
C ALA A 23 10.58 18.92 14.04
N PRO A 24 11.08 19.44 15.18
CA PRO A 24 10.43 20.52 15.93
C PRO A 24 9.78 21.50 14.96
N LEU A 25 8.47 21.74 15.08
CA LEU A 25 7.62 22.50 14.14
C LEU A 25 8.28 23.78 13.61
N ASP A 26 9.23 24.31 14.37
CA ASP A 26 10.22 25.34 14.05
C ASP A 26 11.06 25.11 12.76
N ALA A 27 11.10 23.91 12.17
CA ALA A 27 11.88 23.60 10.96
C ALA A 27 11.07 23.63 9.66
N TYR A 28 9.73 23.63 9.72
CA TYR A 28 8.90 23.67 8.53
C TYR A 28 8.39 25.10 8.25
N ALA A 29 8.56 25.57 7.02
CA ALA A 29 8.05 26.85 6.55
C ALA A 29 6.85 26.62 5.61
N TRP A 30 5.70 27.22 5.92
CA TRP A 30 4.52 27.21 5.04
C TRP A 30 4.63 28.26 3.94
N HIS A 31 4.37 27.84 2.71
CA HIS A 31 4.29 28.69 1.52
C HIS A 31 2.85 28.65 1.00
N GLY A 32 2.01 29.51 1.58
CA GLY A 32 0.62 29.67 1.16
C GLY A 32 0.52 30.42 -0.16
N LEU A 33 -0.25 29.88 -1.09
CA LEU A 33 -0.42 30.43 -2.43
C LEU A 33 -1.83 30.98 -2.64
N THR A 34 -2.79 30.62 -1.77
CA THR A 34 -4.12 31.23 -1.69
C THR A 34 -4.32 32.01 -0.38
N PRO A 35 -5.09 33.12 -0.38
CA PRO A 35 -5.39 33.85 0.84
C PRO A 35 -6.15 32.99 1.85
N GLY A 36 -5.57 32.80 3.05
CA GLY A 36 -6.20 32.02 4.13
C GLY A 36 -5.96 30.51 4.06
N GLY A 37 -5.17 30.02 3.10
CA GLY A 37 -4.79 28.61 3.02
C GLY A 37 -4.03 28.16 4.27
N ALA A 38 -4.48 27.05 4.85
CA ALA A 38 -3.90 26.47 6.05
C ALA A 38 -2.89 25.35 5.69
N PRO A 39 -1.86 25.12 6.53
CA PRO A 39 -0.82 24.11 6.27
C PRO A 39 -1.32 22.67 6.06
N ASN A 40 -2.56 22.35 6.41
CA ASN A 40 -3.18 21.03 6.25
C ASN A 40 -4.05 20.90 4.99
N GLU A 41 -4.19 21.96 4.19
CA GLU A 41 -5.02 21.99 2.97
C GLU A 41 -4.14 22.32 1.75
N GLY A 42 -2.96 21.71 1.65
CA GLY A 42 -1.98 22.08 0.62
C GLY A 42 -2.38 21.74 -0.81
N PHE A 43 -3.15 20.66 -1.01
CA PHE A 43 -3.58 20.22 -2.33
C PHE A 43 -4.91 19.49 -2.26
N ALA A 44 -5.79 19.75 -3.21
CA ALA A 44 -7.04 19.04 -3.36
C ALA A 44 -7.23 18.60 -4.81
N CYS A 45 -7.81 17.42 -5.01
CA CYS A 45 -8.25 17.00 -6.34
C CYS A 45 -9.66 16.42 -6.28
N GLN A 46 -10.53 16.95 -7.13
CA GLN A 46 -11.91 16.49 -7.32
C GLN A 46 -11.99 15.71 -8.63
N VAL A 47 -12.61 14.54 -8.60
CA VAL A 47 -12.76 13.68 -9.78
C VAL A 47 -14.22 13.30 -9.94
N GLU A 48 -14.73 13.46 -11.16
CA GLU A 48 -16.08 13.06 -11.57
C GLU A 48 -15.98 11.93 -12.59
N THR A 49 -16.73 10.85 -12.36
CA THR A 49 -16.80 9.70 -13.28
C THR A 49 -17.88 9.95 -14.33
N MET A 50 -17.56 9.63 -15.58
CA MET A 50 -18.48 9.65 -16.73
C MET A 50 -18.57 8.24 -17.33
N ALA A 51 -19.51 8.03 -18.26
CA ALA A 51 -19.67 6.73 -18.91
C ALA A 51 -18.45 6.33 -19.78
N ASP A 52 -17.78 7.32 -20.39
CA ASP A 52 -16.68 7.16 -21.32
C ASP A 52 -15.35 7.69 -20.76
N GLY A 53 -15.27 7.92 -19.45
CA GLY A 53 -14.09 8.53 -18.88
C GLY A 53 -14.24 9.03 -17.45
N LEU A 54 -13.30 9.89 -17.07
CA LEU A 54 -13.34 10.67 -15.84
C LEU A 54 -12.75 12.06 -16.09
N ARG A 55 -13.20 13.04 -15.32
CA ARG A 55 -12.71 14.42 -15.35
C ARG A 55 -12.17 14.77 -13.97
N GLY A 56 -10.98 15.34 -13.92
CA GLY A 56 -10.38 15.78 -12.68
C GLY A 56 -10.07 17.27 -12.72
N TYR A 57 -10.25 17.92 -11.58
CA TYR A 57 -9.75 19.25 -11.31
C TYR A 57 -8.93 19.19 -10.03
N CYS A 58 -7.63 19.48 -10.14
CA CYS A 58 -6.76 19.57 -8.98
C CYS A 58 -6.27 21.00 -8.77
N ALA A 59 -6.16 21.40 -7.51
CA ALA A 59 -5.65 22.69 -7.09
C ALA A 59 -4.53 22.51 -6.05
N LEU A 60 -3.44 23.25 -6.22
CA LEU A 60 -2.41 23.42 -5.21
C LEU A 60 -2.74 24.72 -4.46
N ASP A 61 -2.85 24.69 -3.14
CA ASP A 61 -3.14 25.86 -2.29
C ASP A 61 -1.92 26.30 -1.48
N GLY A 62 -0.97 25.38 -1.26
CA GLY A 62 0.33 25.68 -0.69
C GLY A 62 1.15 24.43 -0.42
N PHE A 63 2.36 24.64 0.10
CA PHE A 63 3.28 23.56 0.45
C PHE A 63 4.16 23.98 1.62
N MET A 64 4.68 23.00 2.35
CA MET A 64 5.71 23.19 3.34
C MET A 64 7.10 22.99 2.71
N SER A 65 8.11 23.68 3.23
CA SER A 65 9.50 23.34 3.01
C SER A 65 10.21 23.10 4.33
N ARG A 66 11.26 22.26 4.31
CA ARG A 66 12.16 22.11 5.46
C ARG A 66 13.60 21.91 4.99
N PRO A 67 14.60 22.37 5.77
CA PRO A 67 15.99 22.01 5.52
C PRO A 67 16.22 20.53 5.84
N VAL A 68 17.07 19.88 5.06
CA VAL A 68 17.52 18.50 5.28
C VAL A 68 19.01 18.43 5.00
N GLU A 69 19.75 17.71 5.85
CA GLU A 69 21.16 17.40 5.63
C GLU A 69 21.29 15.94 5.17
N GLU A 70 22.03 15.70 4.08
CA GLU A 70 22.35 14.37 3.58
C GLU A 70 23.85 14.27 3.33
N ASP A 71 24.54 13.42 4.08
CA ASP A 71 25.99 13.18 3.98
C ASP A 71 26.84 14.48 4.03
N GLY A 72 26.43 15.44 4.86
CA GLY A 72 27.11 16.74 5.04
C GLY A 72 26.73 17.81 4.02
N GLU A 73 25.87 17.50 3.05
CA GLU A 73 25.30 18.44 2.09
C GLU A 73 23.91 18.91 2.52
N PHE A 74 23.61 20.19 2.29
CA PHE A 74 22.31 20.78 2.67
C PHE A 74 21.37 20.87 1.49
N PHE A 75 20.13 20.45 1.71
CA PHE A 75 19.03 20.45 0.75
C PHE A 75 17.76 21.04 1.35
N VAL A 76 16.77 21.29 0.50
CA VAL A 76 15.40 21.57 0.90
C VAL A 76 14.49 20.42 0.48
N GLN A 77 13.66 19.92 1.39
CA GLN A 77 12.57 19.01 1.04
C GLN A 77 11.27 19.79 0.96
N LEU A 78 10.52 19.57 -0.13
CA LEU A 78 9.17 20.07 -0.29
C LEU A 78 8.17 19.03 0.19
N VAL A 79 7.17 19.46 0.97
CA VAL A 79 6.14 18.59 1.51
C VAL A 79 4.78 19.22 1.23
N VAL A 80 3.93 18.49 0.53
CA VAL A 80 2.50 18.82 0.42
C VAL A 80 1.76 17.78 1.26
N PRO A 81 0.91 18.18 2.22
CA PRO A 81 0.12 17.24 3.00
C PRO A 81 -0.61 16.23 2.12
N ASP A 82 -0.70 14.99 2.57
CA ASP A 82 -1.38 13.86 1.91
C ASP A 82 -0.85 13.45 0.53
N LEU A 83 0.27 14.03 0.09
CA LEU A 83 0.96 13.64 -1.14
C LEU A 83 2.18 12.77 -0.85
N GLY A 84 2.44 11.85 -1.76
CA GLY A 84 3.72 11.14 -1.83
C GLY A 84 4.76 11.98 -2.58
N VAL A 85 5.91 11.37 -2.88
CA VAL A 85 6.97 11.97 -3.68
C VAL A 85 7.18 11.23 -5.00
N SER A 86 7.83 11.87 -5.95
CA SER A 86 8.20 11.29 -7.25
C SER A 86 9.64 11.61 -7.63
N GLY A 87 10.18 10.84 -8.57
CA GLY A 87 11.54 10.97 -9.08
C GLY A 87 12.30 9.65 -9.03
N GLU A 88 13.29 9.52 -9.91
CA GLU A 88 14.28 8.46 -9.84
C GLU A 88 15.37 8.80 -8.81
N MET A 89 16.08 7.79 -8.32
CA MET A 89 17.20 8.00 -7.39
C MET A 89 18.18 9.05 -7.92
N GLY A 90 18.54 10.01 -7.08
CA GLY A 90 19.43 11.10 -7.43
C GLY A 90 18.79 12.28 -8.17
N THR A 91 17.53 12.19 -8.61
CA THR A 91 16.78 13.31 -9.21
C THR A 91 16.02 14.09 -8.13
N PRO A 92 15.63 15.36 -8.35
CA PRO A 92 14.82 16.10 -7.38
C PRO A 92 13.57 15.36 -6.94
N GLU A 93 13.44 15.17 -5.63
CA GLU A 93 12.26 14.62 -4.97
C GLU A 93 11.19 15.72 -4.92
N LEU A 94 10.09 15.54 -5.66
CA LEU A 94 8.99 16.53 -5.68
C LEU A 94 7.67 15.85 -5.30
N PRO A 95 6.72 16.59 -4.72
CA PRO A 95 5.40 16.07 -4.38
C PRO A 95 4.64 15.55 -5.60
N ALA A 96 3.90 14.45 -5.41
CA ALA A 96 3.05 13.86 -6.42
C ALA A 96 1.79 13.25 -5.78
N TRP A 97 0.64 13.54 -6.37
CA TRP A 97 -0.63 12.92 -6.02
C TRP A 97 -0.89 11.73 -6.92
N ARG A 98 -1.21 10.58 -6.34
CA ARG A 98 -1.38 9.31 -7.08
C ARG A 98 -2.60 8.57 -6.60
N ARG A 99 -3.38 8.05 -7.54
CA ARG A 99 -4.52 7.18 -7.26
C ARG A 99 -4.71 6.17 -8.39
N PHE A 100 -5.35 5.05 -8.09
CA PHE A 100 -5.77 4.12 -9.12
C PHE A 100 -7.06 4.62 -9.77
N ILE A 101 -7.19 4.35 -11.06
CA ILE A 101 -8.46 4.39 -11.75
C ILE A 101 -8.74 3.01 -12.33
N GLU A 102 -10.00 2.62 -12.34
CA GLU A 102 -10.46 1.42 -13.00
C GLU A 102 -11.00 1.78 -14.38
N VAL A 103 -10.56 1.04 -15.38
CA VAL A 103 -10.99 1.20 -16.77
C VAL A 103 -11.74 -0.06 -17.18
N PRO A 104 -12.89 0.03 -17.87
CA PRO A 104 -13.61 -1.15 -18.30
C PRO A 104 -12.70 -2.13 -19.07
N PRO A 105 -12.78 -3.44 -18.82
CA PRO A 105 -11.85 -4.41 -19.43
C PRO A 105 -11.85 -4.39 -20.96
N ASP A 106 -12.99 -4.08 -21.58
CA ASP A 106 -13.18 -3.99 -23.04
C ASP A 106 -12.83 -2.61 -23.63
N ALA A 107 -12.48 -1.64 -22.79
CA ALA A 107 -12.23 -0.28 -23.23
C ALA A 107 -10.98 -0.17 -24.13
N GLN A 108 -11.13 0.60 -25.21
CA GLN A 108 -10.07 0.90 -26.17
C GLN A 108 -9.68 2.38 -26.09
N ASN A 109 -8.55 2.75 -26.70
CA ASN A 109 -8.11 4.15 -26.83
C ASN A 109 -8.14 4.96 -25.53
N VAL A 110 -7.73 4.31 -24.43
CA VAL A 110 -7.57 4.94 -23.11
C VAL A 110 -6.52 6.04 -23.25
N ARG A 111 -6.92 7.28 -22.98
CA ARG A 111 -6.08 8.47 -23.20
C ARG A 111 -6.34 9.52 -22.13
N LEU A 112 -5.27 10.23 -21.79
CA LEU A 112 -5.29 11.40 -20.92
C LEU A 112 -5.23 12.68 -21.78
N VAL A 113 -6.01 13.70 -21.41
CA VAL A 113 -6.02 15.02 -22.03
C VAL A 113 -6.03 16.08 -20.93
N VAL A 114 -4.99 16.89 -20.85
CA VAL A 114 -5.02 18.12 -20.03
C VAL A 114 -5.80 19.18 -20.81
N ARG A 115 -6.91 19.65 -20.24
CA ARG A 115 -7.83 20.61 -20.84
C ARG A 115 -7.35 22.04 -20.63
N ASP A 116 -6.95 22.34 -19.40
CA ASP A 116 -6.39 23.62 -19.00
C ASP A 116 -5.45 23.43 -17.82
N ALA A 117 -4.43 24.27 -17.74
CA ALA A 117 -3.50 24.27 -16.61
C ALA A 117 -3.02 25.70 -16.35
N TYR A 118 -3.16 26.14 -15.10
CA TYR A 118 -2.62 27.40 -14.64
C TYR A 118 -1.41 27.14 -13.75
N SER A 119 -0.27 27.73 -14.11
CA SER A 119 0.98 27.61 -13.37
C SER A 119 1.58 28.99 -13.07
N GLU A 120 2.26 29.09 -11.94
CA GLU A 120 3.07 30.24 -11.54
C GLU A 120 4.51 29.80 -11.37
N THR A 121 5.46 30.58 -11.87
CA THR A 121 6.89 30.34 -11.68
C THR A 121 7.43 31.29 -10.62
N THR A 122 8.13 30.77 -9.63
CA THR A 122 8.79 31.57 -8.59
C THR A 122 10.19 31.03 -8.29
N GLY A 123 11.12 31.93 -7.98
CA GLY A 123 12.44 31.56 -7.51
C GLY A 123 12.35 30.99 -6.10
N ALA A 124 13.00 29.85 -5.86
CA ALA A 124 13.06 29.21 -4.55
C ALA A 124 13.69 30.13 -3.50
N ASP A 125 14.66 30.96 -3.91
CA ASP A 125 15.31 31.99 -3.10
C ASP A 125 14.31 33.02 -2.54
N LYS A 126 13.30 33.41 -3.31
CA LYS A 126 12.23 34.34 -2.88
C LYS A 126 11.34 33.75 -1.79
N LEU A 127 11.31 32.42 -1.68
CA LEU A 127 10.60 31.68 -0.65
C LEU A 127 11.54 31.29 0.50
N GLY A 128 12.74 31.86 0.56
CA GLY A 128 13.73 31.57 1.61
C GLY A 128 14.44 30.21 1.46
N MET A 129 14.35 29.58 0.29
CA MET A 129 14.99 28.29 0.00
C MET A 129 16.26 28.51 -0.82
N SER A 130 17.41 28.58 -0.14
CA SER A 130 18.70 28.84 -0.78
C SER A 130 19.46 27.58 -1.22
N ALA A 131 19.10 26.41 -0.69
CA ALA A 131 19.70 25.12 -1.04
C ALA A 131 18.88 24.42 -2.14
N PRO A 132 19.49 23.53 -2.94
CA PRO A 132 18.77 22.78 -3.97
C PRO A 132 17.71 21.86 -3.35
N ILE A 133 16.71 21.49 -4.14
CA ILE A 133 15.72 20.50 -3.72
C ILE A 133 16.43 19.16 -3.48
N ARG A 134 16.04 18.45 -2.41
CA ARG A 134 16.62 17.16 -2.02
C ARG A 134 16.47 16.13 -3.14
N PRO A 135 17.52 15.37 -3.49
CA PRO A 135 17.40 14.25 -4.41
C PRO A 135 16.72 13.04 -3.76
N VAL A 136 15.99 12.25 -4.53
CA VAL A 136 15.44 10.95 -4.10
C VAL A 136 16.59 10.05 -3.67
N GLN A 137 16.56 9.57 -2.43
CA GLN A 137 17.60 8.69 -1.87
C GLN A 137 17.21 7.22 -1.94
N PRO A 138 18.17 6.29 -2.08
CA PRO A 138 17.91 4.87 -1.94
C PRO A 138 17.42 4.54 -0.51
N PRO A 139 16.68 3.44 -0.33
CA PRO A 139 16.31 2.97 1.00
C PRO A 139 17.57 2.59 1.79
N TRP A 140 17.59 2.91 3.08
CA TRP A 140 18.63 2.45 4.00
C TRP A 140 18.25 1.08 4.58
N GLU A 141 19.09 0.09 4.36
CA GLU A 141 19.00 -1.22 5.02
C GLU A 141 19.02 -1.05 6.55
N LYS A 142 17.90 -1.41 7.18
CA LYS A 142 17.79 -1.46 8.64
C LYS A 142 18.40 -2.75 9.20
N LEU A 143 19.60 -3.14 8.77
CA LEU A 143 20.34 -4.25 9.38
C LEU A 143 21.44 -3.68 10.30
N PRO A 144 21.65 -4.22 11.52
CA PRO A 144 22.68 -3.72 12.42
C PRO A 144 24.06 -3.69 11.76
N GLY A 145 24.73 -2.53 11.80
CA GLY A 145 26.06 -2.34 11.25
C GLY A 145 26.12 -2.13 9.73
N LYS A 146 25.00 -2.12 9.00
CA LYS A 146 25.00 -1.72 7.59
C LYS A 146 25.16 -0.19 7.48
N PRO A 147 26.15 0.28 6.69
CA PRO A 147 26.34 1.71 6.51
C PRO A 147 25.15 2.32 5.77
N LYS A 148 24.84 3.58 6.06
CA LYS A 148 23.93 4.39 5.24
C LYS A 148 24.41 4.35 3.78
N PRO A 149 23.52 4.12 2.80
CA PRO A 149 23.90 4.25 1.40
C PRO A 149 24.45 5.65 1.13
N PRO A 150 25.46 5.79 0.25
CA PRO A 150 25.98 7.11 -0.11
C PRO A 150 24.89 7.97 -0.76
N LEU A 151 24.99 9.29 -0.56
CA LEU A 151 24.15 10.28 -1.23
C LEU A 151 24.00 9.99 -2.73
N ALA A 152 22.78 9.64 -3.15
CA ALA A 152 22.43 9.59 -4.55
C ALA A 152 22.18 11.02 -5.04
N TRP A 153 23.02 11.49 -5.97
CA TRP A 153 22.90 12.83 -6.54
C TRP A 153 23.27 12.82 -8.02
N ASN A 154 22.27 13.03 -8.88
CA ASN A 154 22.48 13.13 -10.32
C ASN A 154 23.05 14.51 -10.69
N VAL A 155 24.36 14.67 -10.56
CA VAL A 155 25.06 15.95 -10.74
C VAL A 155 24.79 16.58 -12.12
N SER A 156 24.67 15.77 -13.19
CA SER A 156 24.40 16.29 -14.53
C SER A 156 22.99 16.86 -14.67
N LEU A 157 21.99 16.23 -14.04
CA LEU A 157 20.63 16.78 -13.99
C LEU A 157 20.56 18.06 -13.17
N TYR A 158 21.26 18.12 -12.02
CA TYR A 158 21.29 19.33 -11.19
C TYR A 158 22.07 20.50 -11.84
N ALA A 159 22.90 20.20 -12.84
CA ALA A 159 23.55 21.18 -13.70
C ALA A 159 22.75 21.52 -14.97
N SER A 160 21.51 21.03 -15.10
CA SER A 160 20.61 21.31 -16.22
C SER A 160 19.66 22.49 -15.92
N ALA A 161 19.44 23.34 -16.91
CA ALA A 161 18.44 24.41 -16.87
C ALA A 161 17.05 23.96 -17.35
N THR A 162 16.89 22.68 -17.70
CA THR A 162 15.59 22.11 -18.06
C THR A 162 14.84 21.72 -16.80
N THR A 163 13.51 21.87 -16.83
CA THR A 163 12.66 21.39 -15.75
C THR A 163 12.68 19.86 -15.69
N VAL A 164 12.44 19.31 -14.50
CA VAL A 164 12.60 17.87 -14.22
C VAL A 164 11.36 17.08 -14.65
N ARG A 165 10.17 17.68 -14.55
CA ARG A 165 8.87 17.04 -14.85
C ARG A 165 8.03 17.92 -15.77
N PRO A 166 8.26 17.92 -17.09
CA PRO A 166 7.57 18.81 -18.01
C PRO A 166 6.07 18.49 -18.21
N VAL A 167 5.56 17.40 -17.62
CA VAL A 167 4.14 17.00 -17.69
C VAL A 167 3.40 17.29 -16.38
N GLU A 168 2.15 17.73 -16.49
CA GLU A 168 1.25 18.03 -15.36
C GLU A 168 0.61 16.77 -14.78
N VAL A 169 0.19 15.87 -15.66
CA VAL A 169 -0.56 14.66 -15.34
C VAL A 169 -0.03 13.52 -16.20
N GLU A 170 0.03 12.34 -15.61
CA GLU A 170 0.50 11.12 -16.23
C GLU A 170 -0.47 9.97 -15.94
N LEU A 171 -0.65 9.10 -16.93
CA LEU A 171 -1.54 7.95 -16.85
C LEU A 171 -0.80 6.72 -17.34
N GLU A 172 -0.57 5.76 -16.45
CA GLU A 172 0.19 4.55 -16.74
C GLU A 172 -0.68 3.31 -16.52
N PRO A 173 -0.65 2.30 -17.41
CA PRO A 173 -1.23 1.01 -17.11
C PRO A 173 -0.56 0.42 -15.87
N LEU A 174 -1.34 0.11 -14.83
CA LEU A 174 -0.82 -0.57 -13.64
C LEU A 174 -0.81 -2.09 -13.85
N GLY A 175 -1.89 -2.61 -14.44
CA GLY A 175 -2.04 -4.02 -14.74
C GLY A 175 -3.47 -4.51 -14.60
N ILE A 176 -3.62 -5.83 -14.58
CA ILE A 176 -4.89 -6.49 -14.28
C ILE A 176 -4.85 -7.00 -12.84
N LEU A 177 -5.92 -6.75 -12.09
CA LEU A 177 -6.13 -7.27 -10.76
C LEU A 177 -7.49 -7.96 -10.71
N ARG A 178 -7.50 -9.29 -10.69
CA ARG A 178 -8.73 -10.09 -10.68
C ARG A 178 -9.74 -9.73 -11.79
N GLY A 179 -9.26 -9.53 -13.01
CA GLY A 179 -10.06 -9.08 -14.16
C GLY A 179 -10.36 -7.58 -14.20
N ARG A 180 -9.98 -6.82 -13.15
CA ARG A 180 -10.11 -5.35 -13.10
C ARG A 180 -8.89 -4.73 -13.75
N ARG A 181 -9.10 -3.89 -14.76
CA ARG A 181 -8.00 -3.23 -15.47
C ARG A 181 -7.70 -1.90 -14.80
N LEU A 182 -6.56 -1.82 -14.14
CA LEU A 182 -6.17 -0.67 -13.33
C LEU A 182 -5.13 0.20 -14.06
N TYR A 183 -5.25 1.50 -13.87
CA TYR A 183 -4.28 2.50 -14.28
C TYR A 183 -3.85 3.33 -13.07
N LEU A 184 -2.60 3.74 -13.04
CA LEU A 184 -2.07 4.72 -12.10
C LEU A 184 -2.20 6.12 -12.71
N LEU A 185 -3.02 6.96 -12.08
CA LEU A 185 -3.14 8.37 -12.40
C LEU A 185 -2.23 9.17 -11.46
N THR A 186 -1.27 9.89 -12.02
CA THR A 186 -0.34 10.75 -11.27
C THR A 186 -0.52 12.21 -11.65
N VAL A 187 -0.68 13.09 -10.67
CA VAL A 187 -0.70 14.55 -10.85
C VAL A 187 0.53 15.14 -10.16
N TYR A 188 1.26 15.98 -10.90
CA TYR A 188 2.49 16.63 -10.45
C TYR A 188 2.22 18.10 -10.14
N PRO A 189 1.88 18.50 -8.91
CA PRO A 189 1.56 19.89 -8.60
C PRO A 189 2.76 20.84 -8.64
N VAL A 190 3.99 20.30 -8.54
CA VAL A 190 5.22 21.09 -8.48
C VAL A 190 6.25 20.50 -9.45
N ASP A 191 6.89 21.36 -10.23
CA ASP A 191 8.09 21.06 -11.01
C ASP A 191 9.24 22.03 -10.61
N TYR A 192 10.46 21.67 -10.94
CA TYR A 192 11.67 22.38 -10.51
C TYR A 192 12.70 22.43 -11.65
N SER A 193 13.33 23.60 -11.80
CA SER A 193 14.51 23.80 -12.63
C SER A 193 15.75 23.95 -11.74
N PRO A 194 16.67 22.96 -11.74
CA PRO A 194 17.81 22.96 -10.81
C PRO A 194 18.75 24.15 -10.96
N VAL A 195 19.17 24.51 -12.19
CA VAL A 195 20.13 25.61 -12.41
C VAL A 195 19.52 26.98 -12.15
N THR A 196 18.26 27.20 -12.53
CA THR A 196 17.63 28.52 -12.31
C THR A 196 17.06 28.65 -10.90
N HIS A 197 17.02 27.57 -10.12
CA HIS A 197 16.39 27.50 -8.80
C HIS A 197 14.92 27.94 -8.84
N GLU A 198 14.21 27.69 -9.94
CA GLU A 198 12.81 28.07 -10.11
C GLU A 198 11.89 26.88 -9.84
N LEU A 199 10.83 27.14 -9.07
CA LEU A 199 9.69 26.23 -8.92
C LEU A 199 8.59 26.64 -9.89
N ILE A 200 8.04 25.65 -10.59
CA ILE A 200 6.81 25.78 -11.37
C ILE A 200 5.69 25.19 -10.53
N LEU A 201 4.83 26.07 -10.01
CA LEU A 201 3.72 25.74 -9.12
C LEU A 201 2.45 25.65 -9.96
N ARG A 202 1.95 24.43 -10.17
CA ARG A 202 0.73 24.18 -10.96
C ARG A 202 -0.49 24.41 -10.07
N ARG A 203 -0.95 25.66 -10.05
CA ARG A 203 -2.02 26.18 -9.19
C ARG A 203 -3.36 25.50 -9.47
N ALA A 204 -3.64 25.20 -10.75
CA ALA A 204 -4.85 24.50 -11.17
C ALA A 204 -4.57 23.61 -12.39
N ILE A 205 -5.12 22.41 -12.41
CA ILE A 205 -5.01 21.45 -13.52
C ILE A 205 -6.40 20.84 -13.77
N ASP A 206 -6.96 21.08 -14.95
CA ASP A 206 -8.18 20.44 -15.45
C ASP A 206 -7.78 19.38 -16.48
N PHE A 207 -8.15 18.12 -16.23
CA PHE A 207 -7.82 17.02 -17.12
C PHE A 207 -8.98 16.05 -17.29
N GLU A 208 -8.90 15.26 -18.35
CA GLU A 208 -9.82 14.19 -18.65
C GLU A 208 -9.07 12.92 -18.98
N VAL A 209 -9.52 11.78 -18.44
CA VAL A 209 -9.22 10.47 -19.01
C VAL A 209 -10.44 10.05 -19.82
N ARG A 210 -10.21 9.55 -21.03
CA ARG A 210 -11.25 9.08 -21.94
C ARG A 210 -10.90 7.70 -22.44
N TRP A 211 -11.94 6.91 -22.68
CA TRP A 211 -11.83 5.60 -23.29
C TRP A 211 -13.05 5.33 -24.15
N ASP A 212 -12.87 4.44 -25.12
CA ASP A 212 -13.93 4.04 -26.03
C ASP A 212 -14.48 2.69 -25.55
N VAL A 213 -15.76 2.63 -25.20
CA VAL A 213 -16.47 1.38 -24.85
C VAL A 213 -17.43 0.98 -25.95
N ALA A 214 -17.64 -0.32 -26.14
CA ALA A 214 -18.70 -0.78 -27.04
C ALA A 214 -20.06 -0.38 -26.46
N ALA A 215 -21.01 0.03 -27.32
CA ALA A 215 -22.34 0.52 -26.92
C ALA A 215 -23.22 -0.50 -26.13
N GLN A 216 -22.71 -1.71 -25.88
CA GLN A 216 -23.37 -2.81 -25.17
C GLN A 216 -22.47 -3.46 -24.11
N SER A 217 -21.44 -2.76 -23.60
CA SER A 217 -20.72 -3.26 -22.43
C SER A 217 -21.60 -3.10 -21.18
N VAL A 218 -22.44 -4.11 -20.94
CA VAL A 218 -22.90 -4.38 -19.59
C VAL A 218 -21.65 -4.86 -18.85
N PRO A 219 -21.28 -4.31 -17.69
CA PRO A 219 -20.29 -4.96 -16.86
C PRO A 219 -20.86 -6.32 -16.50
N ALA A 220 -20.36 -7.36 -17.16
CA ALA A 220 -20.63 -8.71 -16.71
C ALA A 220 -19.97 -8.76 -15.33
N ALA A 221 -20.76 -8.99 -14.28
CA ALA A 221 -20.22 -9.32 -12.96
C ALA A 221 -19.13 -10.36 -13.19
N SER A 222 -17.87 -9.95 -13.01
CA SER A 222 -16.74 -10.77 -13.41
C SER A 222 -16.78 -12.03 -12.58
N ARG A 223 -16.62 -13.21 -13.19
CA ARG A 223 -16.47 -14.48 -12.46
C ARG A 223 -15.33 -14.43 -11.43
N PHE A 224 -14.44 -13.43 -11.52
CA PHE A 224 -13.32 -13.20 -10.63
C PHE A 224 -13.62 -12.27 -9.45
N HIS A 225 -14.83 -11.68 -9.40
CA HIS A 225 -15.27 -10.82 -8.30
C HIS A 225 -15.04 -11.52 -6.96
N SER A 226 -14.45 -10.80 -6.01
CA SER A 226 -14.23 -11.31 -4.66
C SER A 226 -14.44 -10.16 -3.67
N PRO A 227 -15.57 -10.14 -2.93
CA PRO A 227 -15.89 -9.05 -2.03
C PRO A 227 -14.78 -8.73 -1.01
N LEU A 228 -14.02 -9.74 -0.58
CA LEU A 228 -12.93 -9.55 0.39
C LEU A 228 -11.68 -8.91 -0.22
N ILE A 229 -11.36 -9.21 -1.49
CA ILE A 229 -10.23 -8.58 -2.19
C ILE A 229 -10.64 -7.19 -2.67
N ASP A 230 -11.84 -7.08 -3.24
CA ASP A 230 -12.36 -5.83 -3.78
C ASP A 230 -12.48 -4.76 -2.69
N ALA A 231 -13.02 -5.09 -1.51
CA ALA A 231 -13.11 -4.17 -0.39
C ALA A 231 -11.73 -3.67 0.12
N ALA A 232 -10.65 -4.43 -0.10
CA ALA A 232 -9.30 -4.01 0.28
C ALA A 232 -8.68 -3.03 -0.74
N VAL A 233 -9.14 -3.06 -1.99
CA VAL A 233 -8.55 -2.28 -3.11
C VAL A 233 -9.39 -1.05 -3.44
N GLU A 234 -10.72 -1.15 -3.34
CA GLU A 234 -11.68 -0.08 -3.64
C GLU A 234 -11.34 1.28 -3.02
N PRO A 235 -10.88 1.39 -1.75
CA PRO A 235 -10.51 2.68 -1.16
C PRO A 235 -9.38 3.42 -1.88
N PHE A 236 -8.59 2.73 -2.71
CA PHE A 236 -7.48 3.29 -3.47
C PHE A 236 -7.85 3.64 -4.92
N ILE A 237 -9.07 3.31 -5.36
CA ILE A 237 -9.58 3.56 -6.71
C ILE A 237 -10.49 4.79 -6.68
N LEU A 238 -10.28 5.73 -7.61
CA LEU A 238 -11.05 6.98 -7.68
C LEU A 238 -12.48 6.80 -8.19
N ASN A 239 -12.70 5.81 -9.03
CA ASN A 239 -13.98 5.54 -9.70
C ASN A 239 -14.41 4.08 -9.48
N PRO A 240 -14.59 3.64 -8.21
CA PRO A 240 -14.97 2.25 -7.94
C PRO A 240 -16.33 1.96 -8.59
N GLU A 241 -16.46 0.78 -9.19
CA GLU A 241 -17.66 0.36 -9.93
C GLU A 241 -18.91 0.25 -9.03
N ALA A 242 -18.71 -0.06 -7.74
CA ALA A 242 -19.76 -0.14 -6.74
C ALA A 242 -19.28 0.41 -5.39
N GLU A 243 -20.23 0.85 -4.57
CA GLU A 243 -19.98 1.06 -3.14
C GLU A 243 -19.64 -0.29 -2.49
N PRO A 244 -18.65 -0.35 -1.58
CA PRO A 244 -18.33 -1.59 -0.86
C PRO A 244 -19.60 -2.14 -0.23
N ALA A 245 -19.94 -3.39 -0.54
CA ALA A 245 -21.15 -4.01 -0.03
C ALA A 245 -21.15 -3.99 1.51
N LYS A 246 -22.07 -3.24 2.12
CA LYS A 246 -22.24 -3.24 3.59
C LYS A 246 -22.90 -4.54 4.01
N GLY A 247 -22.13 -5.52 4.46
CA GLY A 247 -22.69 -6.80 4.93
C GLY A 247 -21.67 -7.94 4.98
N LEU A 248 -22.18 -9.15 5.16
CA LEU A 248 -21.37 -10.37 4.99
C LEU A 248 -21.03 -10.54 3.50
N PRO A 249 -19.81 -11.01 3.18
CA PRO A 249 -19.42 -11.25 1.79
C PRO A 249 -20.33 -12.31 1.15
N GLU A 250 -20.57 -12.17 -0.15
CA GLU A 250 -21.28 -13.18 -0.92
C GLU A 250 -20.49 -14.50 -0.92
N VAL A 251 -21.20 -15.60 -0.72
CA VAL A 251 -20.65 -16.97 -0.66
C VAL A 251 -21.10 -17.75 -1.90
N PRO A 252 -20.27 -18.66 -2.43
CA PRO A 252 -19.01 -19.13 -1.84
C PRO A 252 -17.78 -18.27 -2.16
N ILE A 253 -16.85 -18.18 -1.20
CA ILE A 253 -15.53 -17.59 -1.41
C ILE A 253 -14.51 -18.70 -1.69
N GLY A 254 -13.85 -18.69 -2.84
CA GLY A 254 -12.86 -19.74 -3.17
C GLY A 254 -11.62 -19.69 -2.26
N CYS A 255 -11.25 -20.83 -1.68
CA CYS A 255 -10.02 -21.01 -0.91
C CYS A 255 -9.31 -22.29 -1.37
N LEU A 256 -8.08 -22.15 -1.85
CA LEU A 256 -7.25 -23.27 -2.27
C LEU A 256 -6.14 -23.50 -1.24
N ILE A 257 -6.15 -24.66 -0.59
CA ILE A 257 -5.08 -25.09 0.31
C ILE A 257 -4.20 -26.08 -0.44
N ILE A 258 -2.91 -25.75 -0.56
CA ILE A 258 -1.90 -26.62 -1.18
C ILE A 258 -0.95 -27.06 -0.07
N ALA A 259 -0.90 -28.35 0.21
CA ALA A 259 -0.12 -28.91 1.30
C ALA A 259 0.94 -29.90 0.79
N ALA A 260 2.07 -29.97 1.47
CA ALA A 260 3.01 -31.06 1.28
C ALA A 260 2.34 -32.41 1.59
N PRO A 261 2.72 -33.53 0.94
CA PRO A 261 2.03 -34.80 1.11
C PRO A 261 1.98 -35.28 2.56
N ALA A 262 3.01 -34.95 3.34
CA ALA A 262 3.12 -35.26 4.76
C ALA A 262 2.02 -34.62 5.63
N TYR A 263 1.36 -33.56 5.16
CA TYR A 263 0.40 -32.78 5.95
C TYR A 263 -1.05 -32.94 5.51
N VAL A 264 -1.31 -33.43 4.28
CA VAL A 264 -2.65 -33.49 3.67
C VAL A 264 -3.65 -34.34 4.49
N ALA A 265 -3.16 -35.39 5.15
CA ALA A 265 -3.98 -36.30 5.95
C ALA A 265 -3.96 -35.99 7.46
N GLU A 266 -3.29 -34.92 7.88
CA GLU A 266 -3.22 -34.55 9.30
C GLU A 266 -4.57 -34.03 9.79
N ASP A 267 -5.08 -34.59 10.89
CA ASP A 267 -6.39 -34.24 11.46
C ASP A 267 -6.50 -32.72 11.73
N SER A 268 -5.40 -32.09 12.13
CA SER A 268 -5.35 -30.64 12.34
C SER A 268 -5.67 -29.86 11.06
N LEU A 269 -5.05 -30.21 9.92
CA LEU A 269 -5.33 -29.54 8.65
C LEU A 269 -6.75 -29.82 8.17
N LEU A 270 -7.25 -31.04 8.36
CA LEU A 270 -8.63 -31.40 8.03
C LEU A 270 -9.65 -30.60 8.87
N ASP A 271 -9.38 -30.34 10.16
CA ASP A 271 -10.22 -29.47 10.99
C ASP A 271 -10.21 -28.01 10.49
N LEU A 272 -9.05 -27.51 10.02
CA LEU A 272 -8.97 -26.19 9.39
C LEU A 272 -9.82 -26.12 8.10
N VAL A 273 -9.71 -27.12 7.22
CA VAL A 273 -10.51 -27.21 5.99
C VAL A 273 -12.01 -27.22 6.31
N ALA A 274 -12.41 -28.05 7.28
CA ALA A 274 -13.80 -28.16 7.71
C ALA A 274 -14.31 -26.82 8.27
N TRP A 275 -13.52 -26.14 9.10
CA TRP A 275 -13.85 -24.84 9.65
C TRP A 275 -14.01 -23.76 8.57
N LYS A 276 -13.07 -23.65 7.62
CA LYS A 276 -13.18 -22.69 6.50
C LYS A 276 -14.42 -22.97 5.66
N THR A 277 -14.71 -24.24 5.39
CA THR A 277 -15.94 -24.64 4.70
C THR A 277 -17.19 -24.22 5.47
N GLN A 278 -17.24 -24.44 6.78
CA GLN A 278 -18.34 -24.01 7.64
C GLN A 278 -18.52 -22.48 7.66
N ARG A 279 -17.43 -21.72 7.48
CA ARG A 279 -17.42 -20.26 7.40
C ARG A 279 -17.88 -19.70 6.04
N GLY A 280 -18.26 -20.56 5.08
CA GLY A 280 -18.75 -20.15 3.76
C GLY A 280 -17.68 -20.10 2.65
N PHE A 281 -16.48 -20.61 2.92
CA PHE A 281 -15.47 -20.76 1.87
C PHE A 281 -15.70 -22.05 1.08
N HIS A 282 -15.61 -22.00 -0.24
CA HIS A 282 -15.44 -23.20 -1.06
C HIS A 282 -13.97 -23.61 -0.99
N THR A 283 -13.67 -24.51 -0.03
CA THR A 283 -12.30 -24.89 0.32
C THR A 283 -11.89 -26.17 -0.39
N SER A 284 -10.84 -26.09 -1.20
CA SER A 284 -10.21 -27.25 -1.85
C SER A 284 -8.86 -27.54 -1.21
N LEU A 285 -8.63 -28.77 -0.77
CA LEU A 285 -7.33 -29.23 -0.26
C LEU A 285 -6.65 -30.11 -1.32
N VAL A 286 -5.41 -29.78 -1.67
CA VAL A 286 -4.64 -30.45 -2.73
C VAL A 286 -3.21 -30.73 -2.24
N SER A 287 -2.68 -31.91 -2.55
CA SER A 287 -1.27 -32.27 -2.31
C SER A 287 -0.36 -31.69 -3.38
N THR A 288 0.89 -31.35 -3.05
CA THR A 288 1.89 -31.01 -4.08
C THR A 288 2.22 -32.16 -5.04
N ASP A 289 1.87 -33.41 -4.70
CA ASP A 289 1.92 -34.53 -5.66
C ASP A 289 1.01 -34.29 -6.88
N ALA A 290 -0.09 -33.55 -6.71
CA ALA A 290 -1.04 -33.22 -7.77
C ALA A 290 -0.69 -31.91 -8.49
N THR A 291 -0.13 -30.93 -7.78
CA THR A 291 0.27 -29.64 -8.38
C THR A 291 1.62 -29.70 -9.08
N GLY A 292 2.46 -30.69 -8.73
CA GLY A 292 3.89 -30.70 -9.01
C GLY A 292 4.70 -29.99 -7.93
N LEU A 293 6.03 -30.21 -7.96
CA LEU A 293 6.96 -29.81 -6.90
C LEU A 293 7.82 -28.58 -7.24
N THR A 294 7.56 -27.90 -8.37
CA THR A 294 8.31 -26.70 -8.77
C THR A 294 7.44 -25.46 -8.62
N THR A 295 8.06 -24.28 -8.44
CA THR A 295 7.34 -23.00 -8.37
C THR A 295 6.45 -22.78 -9.59
N GLY A 296 6.96 -23.10 -10.78
CA GLY A 296 6.21 -23.01 -12.04
C GLY A 296 5.01 -23.96 -12.10
N ALA A 297 5.17 -25.21 -11.63
CA ALA A 297 4.08 -26.19 -11.64
C ALA A 297 2.96 -25.80 -10.65
N ILE A 298 3.32 -25.40 -9.43
CA ILE A 298 2.37 -24.94 -8.42
C ILE A 298 1.66 -23.67 -8.89
N LYS A 299 2.40 -22.68 -9.44
CA LYS A 299 1.79 -21.47 -10.02
C LYS A 299 0.81 -21.81 -11.14
N ALA A 300 1.18 -22.70 -12.06
CA ALA A 300 0.32 -23.11 -13.15
C ALA A 300 -0.96 -23.81 -12.64
N TYR A 301 -0.87 -24.59 -11.56
CA TYR A 301 -2.04 -25.18 -10.93
C TYR A 301 -2.97 -24.11 -10.33
N ILE A 302 -2.43 -23.15 -9.58
CA ILE A 302 -3.21 -22.04 -8.99
C ILE A 302 -3.87 -21.22 -10.10
N GLN A 303 -3.12 -20.91 -11.16
CA GLN A 303 -3.63 -20.17 -12.31
C GLN A 303 -4.75 -20.92 -13.03
N ASN A 304 -4.60 -22.25 -13.22
CA ASN A 304 -5.66 -23.07 -13.78
C ASN A 304 -6.92 -23.07 -12.90
N ALA A 305 -6.76 -23.20 -11.58
CA ALA A 305 -7.88 -23.13 -10.63
C ALA A 305 -8.61 -21.78 -10.72
N TYR A 306 -7.85 -20.69 -10.70
CA TYR A 306 -8.37 -19.33 -10.88
C TYR A 306 -9.16 -19.17 -12.19
N GLN A 307 -8.60 -19.62 -13.30
CA GLN A 307 -9.19 -19.42 -14.63
C GLN A 307 -10.37 -20.35 -14.94
N THR A 308 -10.40 -21.57 -14.37
CA THR A 308 -11.30 -22.62 -14.87
C THR A 308 -12.32 -23.14 -13.86
N TRP A 309 -12.11 -23.00 -12.55
CA TRP A 309 -13.05 -23.52 -11.55
C TRP A 309 -14.31 -22.67 -11.49
N ASP A 310 -15.45 -23.27 -11.13
CA ASP A 310 -16.71 -22.52 -10.98
C ASP A 310 -16.63 -21.45 -9.89
N THR A 311 -15.86 -21.71 -8.83
CA THR A 311 -15.50 -20.73 -7.80
C THR A 311 -14.00 -20.51 -7.81
N PRO A 312 -13.49 -19.47 -8.52
CA PRO A 312 -12.08 -19.13 -8.51
C PRO A 312 -11.58 -18.87 -7.08
N PRO A 313 -10.39 -19.38 -6.70
CA PRO A 313 -9.79 -18.99 -5.42
C PRO A 313 -9.63 -17.46 -5.33
N ALA A 314 -9.92 -16.94 -4.14
CA ALA A 314 -9.49 -15.61 -3.68
C ALA A 314 -8.32 -15.72 -2.70
N PHE A 315 -8.22 -16.86 -2.03
CA PHE A 315 -7.18 -17.18 -1.05
C PHE A 315 -6.44 -18.44 -1.45
N VAL A 316 -5.12 -18.43 -1.26
CA VAL A 316 -4.28 -19.62 -1.33
C VAL A 316 -3.53 -19.76 -0.02
N LEU A 317 -3.58 -20.94 0.59
CA LEU A 317 -2.80 -21.28 1.78
C LEU A 317 -1.82 -22.40 1.44
N LEU A 318 -0.52 -22.09 1.52
CA LEU A 318 0.56 -23.06 1.38
C LEU A 318 0.82 -23.71 2.75
N VAL A 319 0.90 -25.03 2.82
CA VAL A 319 1.15 -25.76 4.07
C VAL A 319 2.39 -26.63 3.92
N GLY A 320 3.50 -26.14 4.49
CA GLY A 320 4.84 -26.70 4.36
C GLY A 320 5.90 -25.59 4.28
N ASP A 321 7.11 -25.91 4.72
CA ASP A 321 8.23 -24.98 4.65
C ASP A 321 8.85 -24.95 3.24
N THR A 322 9.89 -24.15 3.03
CA THR A 322 10.57 -23.93 1.75
C THR A 322 11.20 -25.19 1.16
N GLY A 323 11.51 -26.20 1.98
CA GLY A 323 11.94 -27.53 1.54
C GLY A 323 10.81 -28.41 0.97
N ASP A 324 9.56 -28.15 1.36
CA ASP A 324 8.39 -28.90 0.90
C ASP A 324 7.68 -28.23 -0.27
N ILE A 325 7.53 -26.90 -0.19
CA ILE A 325 6.86 -26.06 -1.19
C ILE A 325 7.82 -24.92 -1.55
N PRO A 326 8.39 -24.88 -2.77
CA PRO A 326 9.43 -23.93 -3.13
C PRO A 326 8.90 -22.49 -3.21
N HIS A 327 9.82 -21.53 -3.32
CA HIS A 327 9.56 -20.10 -3.41
C HIS A 327 10.43 -19.47 -4.51
N TRP A 328 10.17 -18.23 -4.89
CA TRP A 328 11.08 -17.48 -5.77
C TRP A 328 12.07 -16.65 -4.98
N VAL A 329 13.22 -16.42 -5.58
CA VAL A 329 14.27 -15.56 -5.04
C VAL A 329 14.21 -14.23 -5.79
N GLY A 330 13.98 -13.14 -5.06
CA GLY A 330 13.93 -11.78 -5.61
C GLY A 330 15.28 -11.32 -6.14
N SER A 331 15.28 -10.27 -6.97
CA SER A 331 16.50 -9.75 -7.62
C SER A 331 17.17 -8.59 -6.87
N GLN A 332 16.59 -8.12 -5.77
CA GLN A 332 17.09 -6.98 -4.99
C GLN A 332 18.23 -7.38 -4.03
N GLY A 333 18.80 -6.41 -3.31
CA GLY A 333 20.12 -6.46 -2.65
C GLY A 333 20.47 -7.71 -1.83
N ASP A 334 19.48 -8.39 -1.23
CA ASP A 334 19.68 -9.62 -0.44
C ASP A 334 19.00 -10.87 -1.02
N SER A 335 18.54 -10.80 -2.27
CA SER A 335 17.85 -11.88 -2.96
C SER A 335 16.70 -12.48 -2.12
N PRO A 336 15.72 -11.66 -1.69
CA PRO A 336 14.73 -12.09 -0.70
C PRO A 336 13.82 -13.20 -1.24
N SER A 337 13.57 -14.21 -0.41
CA SER A 337 12.55 -15.23 -0.69
C SER A 337 11.16 -14.61 -0.80
N THR A 338 10.35 -15.04 -1.77
CA THR A 338 8.99 -14.53 -1.97
C THR A 338 8.03 -15.58 -2.52
N ASP A 339 6.80 -15.57 -1.98
CA ASP A 339 5.65 -16.30 -2.50
C ASP A 339 4.75 -15.42 -3.41
N LEU A 340 5.10 -14.14 -3.61
CA LEU A 340 4.29 -13.15 -4.36
C LEU A 340 3.81 -13.69 -5.72
N TYR A 341 4.68 -14.39 -6.45
CA TYR A 341 4.33 -14.83 -7.80
C TYR A 341 3.35 -16.01 -7.86
N TYR A 342 3.01 -16.63 -6.72
CA TYR A 342 1.85 -17.52 -6.63
C TYR A 342 0.53 -16.74 -6.65
N ALA A 343 0.55 -15.45 -6.31
CA ALA A 343 -0.62 -14.58 -6.31
C ALA A 343 -0.86 -13.88 -7.67
N THR A 344 0.18 -13.67 -8.47
CA THR A 344 0.10 -13.01 -9.80
C THR A 344 -0.32 -14.03 -10.86
N VAL A 345 -1.63 -14.22 -11.05
CA VAL A 345 -2.20 -15.27 -11.92
C VAL A 345 -3.12 -14.72 -13.01
N ASP A 346 -3.42 -13.43 -12.95
CA ASP A 346 -4.08 -12.62 -13.96
C ASP A 346 -3.11 -11.57 -14.50
N GLY A 347 -3.22 -11.26 -15.78
CA GLY A 347 -2.28 -10.34 -16.44
C GLY A 347 -0.81 -10.80 -16.51
N PRO A 348 0.04 -10.05 -17.23
CA PRO A 348 1.48 -10.29 -17.32
C PRO A 348 2.30 -9.64 -16.20
N GLU A 349 1.69 -8.80 -15.36
CA GLU A 349 2.41 -7.99 -14.38
C GLU A 349 2.91 -8.83 -13.19
N TRP A 350 4.09 -8.48 -12.67
CA TRP A 350 4.76 -9.25 -11.62
C TRP A 350 4.42 -8.74 -10.20
N ASN A 351 3.72 -7.61 -10.08
CA ASN A 351 3.50 -6.87 -8.84
C ASN A 351 2.02 -6.60 -8.51
N THR A 352 1.07 -7.19 -9.24
CA THR A 352 -0.37 -7.14 -8.95
C THR A 352 -0.86 -8.51 -8.47
N PRO A 353 -0.88 -8.77 -7.14
CA PRO A 353 -1.34 -10.05 -6.61
C PRO A 353 -2.87 -10.17 -6.72
N ASP A 354 -3.35 -11.09 -7.57
CA ASP A 354 -4.78 -11.40 -7.75
C ASP A 354 -5.38 -12.21 -6.60
N LEU A 355 -4.54 -12.74 -5.71
CA LEU A 355 -4.91 -13.65 -4.64
C LEU A 355 -4.25 -13.21 -3.34
N ALA A 356 -4.94 -13.42 -2.22
CA ALA A 356 -4.30 -13.39 -0.92
C ALA A 356 -3.60 -14.74 -0.69
N VAL A 357 -2.27 -14.74 -0.76
CA VAL A 357 -1.44 -15.93 -0.49
C VAL A 357 -0.88 -15.85 0.93
N GLY A 358 -1.03 -16.93 1.68
CA GLY A 358 -0.38 -17.13 2.98
C GLY A 358 0.34 -18.49 3.03
N ARG A 359 1.26 -18.63 3.99
CA ARG A 359 2.00 -19.87 4.23
C ARG A 359 1.97 -20.26 5.70
N LEU A 360 1.58 -21.49 5.99
CA LEU A 360 1.89 -22.17 7.25
C LEU A 360 3.24 -22.87 7.07
N ALA A 361 4.32 -22.17 7.43
CA ALA A 361 5.67 -22.71 7.38
C ALA A 361 5.88 -23.64 8.58
N VAL A 362 5.89 -24.94 8.33
CA VAL A 362 5.96 -25.99 9.37
C VAL A 362 6.89 -27.11 8.89
N ALA A 363 7.65 -27.67 9.81
CA ALA A 363 8.59 -28.77 9.58
C ALA A 363 8.14 -30.11 10.20
N SER A 364 6.96 -30.13 10.85
CA SER A 364 6.38 -31.37 11.40
C SER A 364 4.86 -31.28 11.59
N ALA A 365 4.21 -32.44 11.71
CA ALA A 365 2.79 -32.55 12.07
C ALA A 365 2.45 -31.87 13.41
N GLY A 366 3.39 -31.89 14.38
CA GLY A 366 3.23 -31.20 15.66
C GLY A 366 3.21 -29.67 15.53
N GLU A 367 4.08 -29.11 14.68
CA GLU A 367 4.08 -27.67 14.39
C GLU A 367 2.81 -27.24 13.65
N LEU A 368 2.37 -28.05 12.68
CA LEU A 368 1.08 -27.85 12.00
C LEU A 368 -0.08 -27.81 12.99
N ALA A 369 -0.17 -28.81 13.86
CA ALA A 369 -1.20 -28.86 14.90
C ALA A 369 -1.19 -27.61 15.79
N ASN A 370 -0.01 -27.14 16.21
CA ASN A 370 0.12 -25.94 17.04
C ASN A 370 -0.33 -24.66 16.32
N VAL A 371 0.06 -24.46 15.05
CA VAL A 371 -0.33 -23.26 14.29
C VAL A 371 -1.82 -23.27 13.97
N VAL A 372 -2.36 -24.42 13.55
CA VAL A 372 -3.78 -24.57 13.27
C VAL A 372 -4.63 -24.39 14.53
N ALA A 373 -4.22 -24.97 15.66
CA ALA A 373 -4.93 -24.79 16.93
C ALA A 373 -5.05 -23.32 17.33
N LYS A 374 -3.97 -22.52 17.16
CA LYS A 374 -4.03 -21.07 17.40
C LYS A 374 -5.01 -20.36 16.47
N ALA A 375 -4.96 -20.66 15.16
CA ALA A 375 -5.86 -20.06 14.18
C ALA A 375 -7.33 -20.39 14.48
N LEU A 376 -7.64 -21.65 14.76
CA LEU A 376 -8.99 -22.11 15.09
C LEU A 376 -9.46 -21.53 16.42
N ALA A 377 -8.62 -21.47 17.45
CA ALA A 377 -8.97 -20.84 18.72
C ALA A 377 -9.32 -19.36 18.53
N TYR A 378 -8.54 -18.64 17.72
CA TYR A 378 -8.83 -17.25 17.39
C TYR A 378 -10.17 -17.10 16.66
N GLU A 379 -10.34 -17.82 15.55
CA GLU A 379 -11.52 -17.67 14.68
C GLU A 379 -12.83 -18.20 15.28
N ARG A 380 -12.75 -19.22 16.15
CA ARG A 380 -13.91 -19.78 16.86
C ARG A 380 -14.25 -19.01 18.14
N GLY A 381 -13.47 -17.98 18.50
CA GLY A 381 -13.66 -17.25 19.75
C GLY A 381 -13.38 -18.08 21.00
N LEU A 382 -12.53 -19.10 20.90
CA LEU A 382 -12.17 -20.00 22.00
C LEU A 382 -10.99 -19.43 22.79
N TRP A 383 -11.13 -18.19 23.24
CA TRP A 383 -10.08 -17.47 23.97
C TRP A 383 -10.16 -17.79 25.46
N PRO A 384 -9.03 -17.91 26.17
CA PRO A 384 -9.06 -18.13 27.62
C PRO A 384 -9.72 -16.93 28.33
N GLY A 385 -10.66 -17.21 29.24
CA GLY A 385 -11.52 -16.19 29.86
C GLY A 385 -10.81 -15.23 30.83
N ASP A 386 -9.58 -15.53 31.20
CA ASP A 386 -8.67 -14.71 32.02
C ASP A 386 -8.07 -13.51 31.28
N TYR A 387 -8.26 -13.40 29.95
CA TYR A 387 -7.70 -12.33 29.12
C TYR A 387 -8.77 -11.35 28.60
N ALA A 388 -9.89 -11.15 29.30
CA ALA A 388 -10.94 -10.22 28.87
C ALA A 388 -10.39 -8.84 28.43
N GLY A 389 -10.78 -8.40 27.22
CA GLY A 389 -10.38 -7.11 26.64
C GLY A 389 -9.03 -7.12 25.92
N TRP A 390 -8.32 -8.25 25.83
CA TRP A 390 -7.05 -8.36 25.09
C TRP A 390 -7.19 -7.97 23.60
N GLU A 391 -8.38 -8.18 23.04
CA GLU A 391 -8.73 -7.87 21.66
C GLU A 391 -8.67 -6.36 21.34
N GLN A 392 -8.83 -5.50 22.35
CA GLN A 392 -8.69 -4.04 22.27
C GLN A 392 -7.34 -3.54 22.82
N ARG A 393 -6.33 -4.42 22.96
CA ARG A 393 -4.98 -4.02 23.39
C ARG A 393 -3.98 -4.24 22.27
N ALA A 394 -3.15 -3.23 22.02
CA ALA A 394 -2.07 -3.27 21.04
C ALA A 394 -0.73 -2.90 21.69
N ALA A 395 0.37 -3.32 21.08
CA ALA A 395 1.72 -2.90 21.44
C ALA A 395 2.48 -2.43 20.21
N PHE A 396 3.10 -1.25 20.31
CA PHE A 396 3.92 -0.63 19.28
C PHE A 396 5.35 -0.52 19.78
N LEU A 397 6.27 -1.19 19.09
CA LEU A 397 7.66 -1.39 19.49
C LEU A 397 8.57 -0.66 18.52
N ALA A 398 9.33 0.34 18.98
CA ALA A 398 10.23 1.10 18.12
C ALA A 398 11.68 0.99 18.60
N GLY A 399 12.58 0.65 17.67
CA GLY A 399 14.02 0.72 17.93
C GLY A 399 14.55 2.15 17.90
N ASN A 400 15.77 2.36 18.40
CA ASN A 400 16.38 3.68 18.54
C ASN A 400 16.84 4.34 17.20
N ASP A 401 17.09 3.54 16.16
CA ASP A 401 17.51 4.08 14.86
C ASP A 401 16.38 4.85 14.18
N ASN A 402 16.68 6.09 13.79
CA ASN A 402 15.74 7.04 13.20
C ASN A 402 14.41 7.12 13.99
N HIS A 403 14.50 7.10 15.33
CA HIS A 403 13.36 6.93 16.22
C HIS A 403 12.26 7.98 16.02
N SER A 404 12.61 9.21 15.62
CA SER A 404 11.61 10.23 15.29
C SER A 404 10.63 9.79 14.21
N ILE A 405 11.05 8.95 13.25
CA ILE A 405 10.17 8.39 12.22
C ILE A 405 9.44 7.15 12.73
N THR A 406 10.13 6.20 13.35
CA THR A 406 9.51 4.93 13.77
C THR A 406 8.50 5.15 14.91
N GLU A 407 8.83 5.95 15.92
CA GLU A 407 7.92 6.33 17.00
C GLU A 407 6.82 7.28 16.51
N GLY A 408 7.17 8.26 15.67
CA GLY A 408 6.22 9.21 15.11
C GLY A 408 5.14 8.54 14.25
N THR A 409 5.51 7.57 13.41
CA THR A 409 4.53 6.80 12.61
C THR A 409 3.65 5.90 13.48
N HIS A 410 4.20 5.30 14.54
CA HIS A 410 3.39 4.59 15.54
C HIS A 410 2.40 5.52 16.24
N ASN A 411 2.85 6.69 16.70
CA ASN A 411 1.99 7.67 17.35
C ASN A 411 0.88 8.18 16.41
N ALA A 412 1.18 8.38 15.13
CA ALA A 412 0.20 8.74 14.11
C ALA A 412 -0.86 7.64 13.93
N VAL A 413 -0.44 6.37 13.80
CA VAL A 413 -1.36 5.24 13.67
C VAL A 413 -2.24 5.09 14.91
N ILE A 414 -1.63 5.18 16.11
CA ILE A 414 -2.36 5.09 17.37
C ILE A 414 -3.41 6.20 17.46
N GLY A 415 -3.01 7.47 17.32
CA GLY A 415 -3.91 8.61 17.49
C GLY A 415 -4.99 8.70 16.41
N SER A 416 -4.69 8.29 15.18
CA SER A 416 -5.63 8.41 14.05
C SER A 416 -6.59 7.22 13.93
N TYR A 417 -6.16 6.00 14.28
CA TYR A 417 -6.96 4.80 14.00
C TYR A 417 -7.31 3.98 15.23
N LEU A 418 -6.49 3.96 16.28
CA LEU A 418 -6.70 3.07 17.43
C LEU A 418 -7.34 3.78 18.62
N ASP A 419 -6.86 4.95 19.00
CA ASP A 419 -7.42 5.76 20.08
C ASP A 419 -8.91 6.09 19.84
N PRO A 420 -9.36 6.49 18.63
CA PRO A 420 -10.79 6.72 18.35
C PRO A 420 -11.66 5.47 18.47
N LEU A 421 -11.06 4.27 18.33
CA LEU A 421 -11.72 2.98 18.48
C LEU A 421 -11.63 2.42 19.92
N GLY A 422 -11.01 3.16 20.84
CA GLY A 422 -10.90 2.78 22.25
C GLY A 422 -9.82 1.74 22.57
N TYR A 423 -8.85 1.54 21.67
CA TYR A 423 -7.74 0.63 21.92
C TYR A 423 -6.82 1.16 23.03
N THR A 424 -6.31 0.25 23.86
CA THR A 424 -5.19 0.53 24.75
C THR A 424 -3.89 0.17 24.05
N CYS A 425 -3.04 1.17 23.77
CA CYS A 425 -1.80 0.97 23.03
C CYS A 425 -0.57 1.16 23.92
N ASP A 426 0.18 0.08 24.15
CA ASP A 426 1.50 0.13 24.79
C ASP A 426 2.50 0.75 23.81
N ARG A 427 3.18 1.82 24.23
CA ARG A 427 4.27 2.46 23.47
C ARG A 427 5.60 1.96 24.01
N LEU A 428 6.10 0.86 23.45
CA LEU A 428 7.33 0.20 23.86
C LEU A 428 8.51 0.72 23.03
N TYR A 429 8.85 1.99 23.23
CA TYR A 429 9.86 2.67 22.42
C TYR A 429 11.21 2.70 23.13
N GLU A 430 12.27 2.30 22.43
CA GLU A 430 13.62 2.24 22.99
C GLU A 430 14.18 3.65 23.26
N ALA A 431 13.99 4.61 22.35
CA ALA A 431 14.57 5.95 22.52
C ALA A 431 13.80 6.80 23.53
N THR A 432 12.47 6.89 23.39
CA THR A 432 11.65 7.74 24.27
C THR A 432 11.39 7.12 25.65
N TYR A 433 11.15 5.81 25.72
CA TYR A 433 10.71 5.15 26.96
C TYR A 433 11.73 4.16 27.54
N ALA A 434 12.91 4.02 26.93
CA ALA A 434 13.92 3.03 27.33
C ALA A 434 13.34 1.60 27.45
N ALA A 435 12.38 1.25 26.58
CA ALA A 435 11.71 -0.03 26.61
C ALA A 435 12.70 -1.19 26.39
N THR A 436 12.49 -2.29 27.10
CA THR A 436 13.38 -3.46 27.09
C THR A 436 12.68 -4.71 26.54
N THR A 437 13.45 -5.75 26.24
CA THR A 437 12.91 -7.09 25.92
C THR A 437 11.96 -7.63 27.01
N THR A 438 12.18 -7.24 28.28
CA THR A 438 11.31 -7.65 29.39
C THR A 438 9.94 -6.99 29.27
N ASP A 439 9.88 -5.71 28.91
CA ASP A 439 8.62 -4.99 28.72
C ASP A 439 7.82 -5.58 27.55
N VAL A 440 8.50 -5.91 26.45
CA VAL A 440 7.90 -6.61 25.31
C VAL A 440 7.34 -7.98 25.71
N THR A 441 8.14 -8.79 26.41
CA THR A 441 7.73 -10.13 26.88
C THR A 441 6.51 -10.03 27.82
N ASN A 442 6.52 -9.05 28.72
CA ASN A 442 5.40 -8.80 29.63
C ASN A 442 4.14 -8.38 28.88
N ALA A 443 4.25 -7.48 27.89
CA ALA A 443 3.12 -7.05 27.07
C ALA A 443 2.49 -8.22 26.29
N VAL A 444 3.32 -9.04 25.63
CA VAL A 444 2.88 -10.25 24.91
C VAL A 444 2.14 -11.21 25.85
N ASN A 445 2.75 -11.55 26.99
CA ASN A 445 2.17 -12.48 27.97
C ASN A 445 0.90 -11.92 28.63
N ALA A 446 0.73 -10.60 28.69
CA ALA A 446 -0.48 -9.95 29.18
C ALA A 446 -1.61 -9.86 28.13
N GLY A 447 -1.40 -10.39 26.91
CA GLY A 447 -2.39 -10.50 25.83
C GLY A 447 -2.57 -9.22 25.03
N ARG A 448 -2.17 -9.23 23.75
CA ARG A 448 -2.34 -8.14 22.77
C ARG A 448 -2.83 -8.72 21.45
N SER A 449 -3.81 -8.07 20.82
CA SER A 449 -4.33 -8.48 19.50
C SER A 449 -3.48 -7.97 18.34
N LEU A 450 -2.73 -6.89 18.57
CA LEU A 450 -1.82 -6.32 17.60
C LEU A 450 -0.45 -6.07 18.23
N LEU A 451 0.59 -6.54 17.57
CA LEU A 451 1.96 -6.17 17.84
C LEU A 451 2.58 -5.61 16.56
N THR A 452 3.18 -4.43 16.64
CA THR A 452 3.82 -3.77 15.50
C THR A 452 5.21 -3.34 15.90
N PHE A 453 6.22 -3.78 15.15
CA PHE A 453 7.62 -3.42 15.39
C PHE A 453 8.17 -2.62 14.21
N SER A 454 8.83 -1.50 14.52
CA SER A 454 9.57 -0.67 13.57
C SER A 454 11.00 -0.49 14.05
N GLY A 455 11.94 -1.18 13.41
CA GLY A 455 13.35 -1.11 13.78
C GLY A 455 14.19 -2.11 12.99
N HIS A 456 15.33 -2.47 13.56
CA HIS A 456 16.23 -3.48 13.00
C HIS A 456 15.68 -4.89 13.22
N GLY A 457 15.77 -5.75 12.21
CA GLY A 457 15.37 -7.15 12.33
C GLY A 457 16.49 -8.08 11.88
N SER A 458 16.52 -9.28 12.44
CA SER A 458 17.28 -10.42 11.93
C SER A 458 16.34 -11.57 11.59
N GLN A 459 16.85 -12.67 11.06
CA GLN A 459 16.07 -13.88 10.79
C GLN A 459 15.38 -14.43 12.06
N THR A 460 15.89 -14.12 13.26
CA THR A 460 15.44 -14.71 14.52
C THR A 460 15.16 -13.69 15.62
N SER A 461 15.20 -12.37 15.35
CA SER A 461 14.99 -11.35 16.37
C SER A 461 14.45 -10.02 15.84
N TRP A 462 13.71 -9.32 16.70
CA TRP A 462 13.60 -7.86 16.65
C TRP A 462 14.78 -7.29 17.45
N GLY A 463 15.54 -6.39 16.83
CA GLY A 463 16.79 -5.85 17.34
C GLY A 463 16.66 -4.55 18.10
#